data_AF-A0A1R1YL35-F1
#
_entry.id   AF-A0A1R1YL35-F1
#
_cell.length_a   1.000
_cell.length_b   1.000
_cell.length_c   1.000
_cell.angle_alpha   90.00
_cell.angle_beta   90.00
_cell.angle_gamma   90.00
#
_symmetry.space_group_name_H-M   'P 1'
#
loop_
_entity.id
_entity.type
_entity.pdbx_description
1 polymer ?
#
loop_
_entity_poly.entity_id
_entity_poly.type
_entity_poly.pdbx_seq_one_letter_code
_entity_poly.pdbx_strand_id
1 'polypeptide(L)' 'MAITEIKTPGYDGRFPHTNASRRCYQNYIDYHRCILVKSEDNKTCKELFREFNSLCPIEWTEKWDAQREEGVFPFKFE' A
#
# COMPACT_ATOMS: atom_id res chain seq x y z
N MET A 1 -21.88 16.43 16.38
CA MET A 1 -21.31 15.08 16.15
C MET A 1 -20.92 15.02 14.69
N ALA A 2 -19.62 14.97 14.38
CA ALA A 2 -19.18 14.81 13.01
C ALA A 2 -19.56 13.40 12.56
N ILE A 3 -20.30 13.28 11.48
CA ILE A 3 -20.62 12.01 10.85
C ILE A 3 -19.32 11.54 10.22
N THR A 4 -18.59 10.65 10.89
CA THR A 4 -17.38 10.05 10.32
C THR A 4 -17.82 9.08 9.23
N GLU A 5 -17.66 9.47 7.96
CA GLU A 5 -17.89 8.58 6.84
C GLU A 5 -16.90 7.41 6.92
N ILE A 6 -17.42 6.19 7.10
CA ILE A 6 -16.61 4.97 7.09
C ILE A 6 -16.18 4.73 5.65
N LYS A 7 -14.90 4.93 5.37
CA LYS A 7 -14.31 4.74 4.05
C LYS A 7 -13.26 3.63 4.09
N THR A 8 -13.37 2.70 3.15
CA THR A 8 -12.44 1.58 2.92
C THR A 8 -12.05 1.56 1.43
N PRO A 9 -10.95 0.90 1.03
CA PRO A 9 -10.60 0.78 -0.37
C PRO A 9 -11.73 0.14 -1.20
N GLY A 10 -12.06 0.75 -2.33
CA GLY A 10 -13.12 0.28 -3.23
C GLY A 10 -12.73 -0.96 -4.04
N TYR A 11 -13.49 -1.23 -5.09
CA TYR A 11 -13.13 -2.26 -6.07
C TYR A 11 -12.01 -1.78 -7.00
N ASP A 12 -10.99 -2.62 -7.21
CA ASP A 12 -9.92 -2.37 -8.18
C ASP A 12 -10.04 -3.40 -9.32
N GLY A 13 -10.34 -2.92 -10.53
CA GLY A 13 -10.51 -3.75 -11.72
C GLY A 13 -9.23 -4.50 -12.15
N ARG A 14 -8.05 -4.10 -11.67
CA ARG A 14 -6.78 -4.83 -11.88
C ARG A 14 -6.74 -6.15 -11.11
N PHE A 15 -7.51 -6.25 -10.02
CA PHE A 15 -7.53 -7.40 -9.12
C PHE A 15 -8.98 -7.90 -8.89
N PRO A 16 -9.63 -8.44 -9.94
CA PRO A 16 -11.06 -8.81 -9.88
C PRO A 16 -11.34 -10.12 -9.12
N HIS A 17 -10.29 -10.89 -8.81
CA HIS A 17 -10.41 -12.22 -8.22
C HIS A 17 -10.47 -12.18 -6.68
N THR A 18 -11.00 -13.24 -6.07
CA THR A 18 -11.07 -13.40 -4.60
C THR A 18 -9.71 -13.35 -3.93
N ASN A 19 -8.65 -13.79 -4.61
CA ASN A 19 -7.29 -13.69 -4.09
C ASN A 19 -6.77 -12.24 -4.18
N ALA A 20 -6.84 -11.52 -3.07
CA ALA A 20 -6.40 -10.12 -2.94
C ALA A 20 -4.91 -9.96 -2.55
N SER A 21 -4.13 -11.05 -2.44
CA SER A 21 -2.72 -10.95 -2.00
C SER A 21 -1.88 -10.08 -2.93
N ARG A 22 -2.11 -10.18 -4.25
CA ARG A 22 -1.42 -9.32 -5.24
C ARG A 22 -1.83 -7.86 -5.13
N ARG A 23 -3.10 -7.58 -4.78
CA ARG A 23 -3.60 -6.21 -4.57
C ARG A 23 -2.89 -5.54 -3.41
N CYS A 24 -2.80 -6.23 -2.27
CA CYS A 24 -2.05 -5.76 -1.10
C CYS A 24 -0.58 -5.48 -1.49
N TYR A 25 0.11 -6.47 -2.07
CA TYR A 25 1.53 -6.35 -2.40
C TYR A 25 1.81 -5.21 -3.39
N GLN A 26 0.99 -5.07 -4.44
CA GLN A 26 1.15 -4.00 -5.42
C GLN A 26 0.91 -2.62 -4.81
N ASN A 27 -0.12 -2.46 -3.96
CA ASN A 27 -0.39 -1.18 -3.32
C ASN A 27 0.71 -0.76 -2.33
N TYR A 28 1.32 -1.72 -1.63
CA TYR A 28 2.50 -1.46 -0.79
C TYR A 28 3.67 -0.94 -1.63
N ILE A 29 3.97 -1.61 -2.74
CA ILE A 29 5.01 -1.18 -3.69
C ILE A 29 4.71 0.20 -4.26
N ASP A 30 3.48 0.42 -4.72
CA ASP A 30 3.06 1.66 -5.36
C ASP A 30 3.16 2.85 -4.39
N TYR A 31 2.84 2.66 -3.10
CA TYR A 31 3.05 3.68 -2.08
C TYR A 31 4.53 4.05 -1.95
N HIS A 32 5.41 3.07 -1.80
CA HIS A 32 6.84 3.32 -1.62
C HIS A 32 7.51 3.88 -2.86
N ARG A 33 7.05 3.52 -4.06
CA ARG A 33 7.44 4.20 -5.30
C ARG A 33 6.94 5.64 -5.33
N CYS A 34 5.69 5.87 -4.90
CA CYS A 34 5.06 7.20 -4.92
C CYS A 34 5.83 8.21 -4.05
N ILE A 35 6.22 7.82 -2.83
CA ILE A 35 6.96 8.71 -1.92
C ILE A 35 8.35 9.08 -2.46
N LEU A 36 9.01 8.18 -3.21
CA LEU A 36 10.31 8.43 -3.83
C LEU A 36 10.21 9.45 -4.97
N VAL A 37 9.14 9.40 -5.77
CA VAL A 37 8.97 10.29 -6.93
C VAL A 37 8.34 11.63 -6.57
N LYS A 38 7.34 11.63 -5.67
CA LYS A 38 6.46 12.80 -5.46
C LYS A 38 6.56 13.45 -4.08
N SER A 39 7.06 12.75 -3.05
CA SER A 39 6.93 13.04 -1.60
C SER A 39 5.70 12.45 -0.92
N GLU A 40 5.82 12.22 0.39
CA GLU A 40 4.80 11.62 1.27
C GLU A 40 3.52 12.46 1.39
N ASP A 41 3.63 13.78 1.25
CA ASP A 41 2.49 14.67 1.42
C ASP A 41 1.50 14.68 0.26
N ASN A 42 1.87 14.05 -0.85
CA ASN A 42 1.03 13.95 -2.03
C ASN A 42 -0.28 13.20 -1.72
N LYS A 43 -1.41 13.77 -2.15
CA LYS A 43 -2.74 13.17 -1.97
C LYS A 43 -2.80 11.72 -2.49
N THR A 44 -2.18 11.44 -3.64
CA THR A 44 -2.15 10.10 -4.23
C THR A 44 -1.37 9.11 -3.36
N CYS A 45 -0.23 9.52 -2.80
CA CYS A 45 0.54 8.64 -1.92
C CYS A 45 -0.23 8.37 -0.60
N LYS A 46 -0.94 9.36 -0.06
CA LYS A 46 -1.81 9.19 1.13
C LYS A 46 -2.97 8.23 0.87
N GLU A 47 -3.52 8.22 -0.35
CA GLU A 47 -4.55 7.25 -0.75
C GLU A 47 -3.96 5.83 -0.82
N LEU A 48 -2.82 5.64 -1.49
CA LEU A 48 -2.11 4.35 -1.55
C LEU A 48 -1.74 3.83 -0.15
N PHE A 49 -1.31 4.73 0.75
CA PHE A 49 -1.05 4.40 2.15
C PHE A 49 -2.28 3.82 2.84
N ARG A 50 -3.44 4.47 2.69
CA ARG A 50 -4.70 3.95 3.24
C ARG A 50 -5.08 2.60 2.63
N GLU A 51 -4.82 2.41 1.34
CA GLU A 51 -5.17 1.17 0.66
C GLU A 51 -4.37 -0.03 1.15
N PHE A 52 -3.03 0.04 1.15
CA PHE A 52 -2.25 -1.11 1.60
C PHE A 52 -2.45 -1.38 3.09
N ASN A 53 -2.58 -0.35 3.94
CA ASN A 53 -2.84 -0.54 5.38
C ASN A 53 -4.19 -1.21 5.66
N SER A 54 -5.19 -1.02 4.79
CA SER A 54 -6.50 -1.66 4.97
C SER A 54 -6.55 -3.10 4.43
N LEU A 55 -5.72 -3.42 3.44
CA LEU A 55 -5.77 -4.70 2.71
C LEU A 55 -4.72 -5.70 3.19
N CYS A 56 -3.58 -5.23 3.67
CA CYS A 56 -2.45 -6.08 4.03
C CYS A 56 -2.53 -6.55 5.49
N PRO A 57 -2.17 -7.81 5.77
CA PRO A 57 -1.85 -8.22 7.14
C PRO A 57 -0.66 -7.44 7.69
N ILE A 58 -0.74 -7.03 8.96
CA ILE A 58 0.32 -6.24 9.63
C ILE A 58 1.67 -6.97 9.59
N GLU A 59 1.66 -8.28 9.83
CA GLU A 59 2.86 -9.13 9.78
C GLU A 59 3.58 -9.05 8.43
N TRP A 60 2.84 -8.91 7.33
CA TRP A 60 3.43 -8.83 5.99
C TRP A 60 4.11 -7.48 5.79
N THR A 61 3.44 -6.40 6.17
CA THR A 61 4.01 -5.04 6.04
C THR A 61 5.24 -4.87 6.91
N GLU A 62 5.22 -5.33 8.16
CA GLU A 62 6.38 -5.27 9.07
C GLU A 62 7.58 -6.05 8.51
N LYS A 63 7.32 -7.25 7.98
CA LYS A 63 8.36 -8.06 7.34
C LYS A 63 8.96 -7.37 6.12
N TRP A 64 8.12 -6.77 5.27
CA TRP A 64 8.60 -6.05 4.09
C TRP A 64 9.35 -4.77 4.47
N ASP A 65 8.93 -4.09 5.53
CA ASP A 65 9.62 -2.90 6.06
C ASP A 65 11.03 -3.27 6.53
N ALA A 66 11.17 -4.33 7.34
CA ALA A 66 12.48 -4.84 7.75
C ALA A 66 13.36 -5.23 6.55
N GLN A 67 12.79 -5.92 5.54
CA GLN A 67 13.53 -6.26 4.32
C GLN A 67 13.97 -5.03 3.52
N ARG A 68 13.20 -3.94 3.54
CA ARG A 68 13.57 -2.68 2.87
C ARG A 68 14.67 -1.95 3.63
N GLU A 69 14.61 -1.94 4.96
CA GLU A 69 15.66 -1.36 5.82
C GLU A 69 16.99 -2.11 5.70
N GLU A 70 16.95 -3.44 5.58
CA GLU A 70 18.12 -4.29 5.34
C GLU A 70 18.61 -4.24 3.87
N GLY A 71 17.84 -3.67 2.95
CA GLY A 71 18.17 -3.63 1.53
C GLY A 71 18.03 -4.98 0.79
N VAL A 72 17.33 -5.95 1.38
CA VAL A 72 17.12 -7.30 0.82
C VAL A 72 15.74 -7.47 0.17
N PHE A 73 14.92 -6.42 0.15
CA PHE A 73 13.58 -6.47 -0.46
C PHE A 73 13.67 -6.80 -1.95
N PRO A 74 12.90 -7.80 -2.46
CA PRO A 74 13.08 -8.32 -3.81
C PRO A 74 12.63 -7.37 -4.93
N PHE A 75 11.86 -6.33 -4.62
CA PHE A 75 11.38 -5.36 -5.60
C PHE A 75 12.31 -4.13 -5.67
N LYS A 76 12.62 -3.69 -6.89
CA LYS A 76 13.40 -2.47 -7.13
C LYS A 76 12.48 -1.27 -7.33
N PHE A 77 12.66 -0.24 -6.51
CA PHE A 77 11.88 1.00 -6.57
C PHE A 77 12.41 2.03 -7.58
N GLU A 78 13.37 1.63 -8.42
CA GLU A 78 14.00 2.40 -9.49
C GLU A 78 12.99 2.98 -10.50
#